data_AF-A0A2P8W5P3-F1
#
_entry.id   AF-A0A2P8W5P3-F1
#
_cell.length_a   1.000
_cell.length_b   1.000
_cell.length_c   1.000
_cell.angle_alpha   90.00
_cell.angle_beta   90.00
_cell.angle_gamma   90.00
#
_symmetry.space_group_name_H-M   'P 1'
#
loop_
_entity.id
_entity.type
_entity.pdbx_description
1 polymer ?
#
loop_
_entity_poly.entity_id
_entity_poly.type
_entity_poly.pdbx_seq_one_letter_code
_entity_poly.pdbx_strand_id
1 'polypeptide(L)' 'MSFFRSYIAPLLIVLIFVLAMVAVSARIFLPSDMLAPAPVSQVQLDADGLPPAVSSLLHGSADFAS' A
#
# COMPACT_ATOMS: atom_id res chain seq x y z
N MET A 1 -25.77 -35.76 21.32
CA MET A 1 -25.16 -34.41 21.37
C MET A 1 -23.73 -34.35 20.78
N SER A 2 -23.36 -35.23 19.83
CA SER A 2 -22.02 -35.21 19.18
C SER A 2 -22.11 -34.85 17.69
N PHE A 3 -23.15 -35.31 16.99
CA PHE A 3 -23.33 -35.11 15.55
C PHE A 3 -23.28 -33.63 15.10
N PHE A 4 -23.96 -32.73 15.83
CA PHE A 4 -23.95 -31.30 15.51
C PHE A 4 -22.54 -30.69 15.58
N ARG A 5 -21.78 -31.03 16.62
CA ARG A 5 -20.42 -30.53 16.78
C ARG A 5 -19.41 -31.25 15.89
N SER A 6 -19.65 -32.51 15.53
CA SER A 6 -18.70 -33.31 14.74
C SER A 6 -18.84 -33.11 13.24
N TYR A 7 -20.01 -32.66 12.74
CA TYR A 7 -20.23 -32.47 11.30
C TYR A 7 -20.61 -31.05 10.93
N ILE A 8 -21.54 -30.46 11.68
CA ILE A 8 -22.05 -29.12 11.36
C ILE A 8 -21.04 -28.04 11.74
N ALA A 9 -20.39 -28.14 12.91
CA ALA A 9 -19.37 -27.16 13.28
C ALA A 9 -18.16 -27.14 12.33
N PRO A 10 -17.55 -28.28 11.92
CA PRO A 10 -16.47 -28.29 10.94
C PRO A 10 -16.90 -27.76 9.57
N LEU A 11 -18.11 -28.11 9.12
CA LEU A 11 -18.63 -27.61 7.85
C LEU A 11 -18.84 -26.09 7.87
N LEU A 12 -19.36 -25.53 8.97
CA LEU A 12 -19.49 -24.08 9.13
C LEU A 12 -18.14 -23.38 9.16
N ILE A 13 -17.12 -23.96 9.82
CA ILE A 13 -15.77 -23.39 9.83
C ILE A 13 -15.24 -23.29 8.40
N VAL A 14 -15.36 -24.34 7.60
CA VAL A 14 -14.91 -24.32 6.20
C VAL A 14 -15.73 -23.33 5.37
N LEU A 15 -17.05 -23.29 5.56
CA LEU A 15 -17.93 -22.37 4.84
C LEU A 15 -17.56 -20.90 5.12
N ILE A 16 -17.39 -20.55 6.39
CA ILE A 16 -17.01 -19.20 6.83
C ILE A 16 -15.58 -18.90 6.36
N PHE A 17 -14.68 -19.87 6.40
CA PHE A 17 -13.32 -19.71 5.91
C PHE A 17 -13.30 -19.37 4.41
N VAL A 18 -14.03 -20.12 3.58
CA VAL A 18 -14.13 -19.85 2.13
C VAL A 18 -14.75 -18.47 1.89
N LEU A 19 -15.84 -18.15 2.60
CA LEU A 19 -16.47 -16.84 2.50
C LEU A 19 -15.49 -15.71 2.88
N ALA A 20 -14.73 -15.89 3.96
CA ALA A 20 -13.73 -14.92 4.40
C ALA A 20 -12.59 -14.78 3.38
N MET A 21 -12.11 -15.90 2.82
CA MET A 21 -11.08 -15.90 1.78
C MET A 21 -11.55 -15.10 0.56
N VAL A 22 -12.76 -15.39 0.07
CA VAL A 22 -13.37 -14.66 -1.05
C VAL A 22 -13.59 -13.18 -0.72
N ALA A 23 -14.13 -12.86 0.46
CA ALA A 23 -14.38 -11.49 0.88
C ALA A 23 -13.08 -10.67 0.98
N VAL A 24 -12.02 -11.25 1.54
CA VAL A 24 -10.69 -10.62 1.65
C VAL A 24 -10.08 -10.42 0.27
N SER A 25 -10.16 -11.41 -0.62
CA SER A 25 -9.67 -11.27 -1.99
C SER A 25 -10.48 -10.25 -2.79
N ALA A 26 -11.81 -10.24 -2.66
CA ALA A 26 -12.70 -9.32 -3.37
C ALA A 26 -12.54 -7.87 -2.90
N ARG A 27 -12.23 -7.66 -1.61
CA ARG A 27 -12.05 -6.33 -1.02
C ARG A 27 -11.01 -5.49 -1.79
N ILE A 28 -9.90 -6.09 -2.23
CA ILE A 28 -8.82 -5.41 -2.96
C ILE A 28 -9.33 -4.80 -4.27
N PHE A 29 -10.35 -5.40 -4.87
CA PHE A 29 -10.95 -4.94 -6.12
C PHE A 29 -12.16 -4.01 -5.90
N LEU A 30 -12.52 -3.71 -4.65
CA LEU A 30 -13.63 -2.81 -4.38
C LEU A 30 -13.18 -1.37 -4.67
N PRO A 31 -13.96 -0.55 -5.41
CA PRO A 31 -13.55 0.81 -5.76
C PRO A 31 -13.13 1.64 -4.55
N SER A 32 -13.75 1.40 -3.39
CA SER A 32 -13.43 2.04 -2.12
C SER A 32 -12.06 1.68 -1.54
N ASP A 33 -11.49 0.53 -1.88
CA ASP A 33 -10.17 0.09 -1.40
C ASP A 33 -9.03 0.79 -2.16
N MET A 34 -9.27 1.24 -3.40
CA MET A 34 -8.33 2.03 -4.21
C MET A 34 -8.37 3.54 -3.96
N LEU A 35 -9.11 4.01 -2.94
CA LEU A 35 -9.41 5.44 -2.72
C LEU A 35 -8.36 6.26 -1.96
N ALA A 36 -7.15 5.75 -1.74
CA ALA A 36 -6.06 6.60 -1.26
C ALA A 36 -5.16 6.97 -2.43
N PRO A 37 -5.27 8.19 -3.01
CA PRO A 37 -4.17 8.77 -3.77
C PRO A 37 -2.92 8.59 -2.93
N ALA A 38 -1.86 8.03 -3.51
CA ALA A 38 -0.55 8.03 -2.87
C ALA A 38 -0.30 9.46 -2.35
N PRO A 39 0.26 9.64 -1.14
CA PRO A 39 0.60 10.96 -0.66
C PRO A 39 1.37 11.68 -1.75
N VAL A 40 0.71 12.62 -2.42
CA VAL A 40 1.35 13.57 -3.29
C VAL A 40 1.95 14.60 -2.36
N SER A 41 2.94 14.15 -1.57
CA SER A 41 3.98 15.06 -1.14
C SER A 41 4.46 15.69 -2.44
N GLN A 42 4.12 16.95 -2.68
CA GLN A 42 5.06 17.79 -3.38
C GLN A 42 6.33 17.58 -2.57
N VAL A 43 7.29 16.83 -3.11
CA VAL A 43 8.60 16.77 -2.51
C VAL A 43 9.09 18.21 -2.64
N GLN A 44 8.72 19.01 -1.66
CA GLN A 44 9.29 20.30 -1.40
C GLN A 44 10.71 19.93 -0.99
N LEU A 45 11.56 19.77 -2.00
CA LEU A 45 13.00 19.78 -1.86
C LEU A 45 13.31 21.19 -1.38
N ASP A 46 13.12 21.45 -0.08
CA ASP A 46 13.53 22.69 0.53
C ASP A 46 15.02 22.82 0.26
N ALA A 47 15.38 23.79 -0.58
CA ALA A 47 16.76 24.03 -1.00
C ALA A 47 17.70 24.23 0.20
N ASP A 48 17.14 24.58 1.35
CA ASP A 48 17.82 24.82 2.62
C ASP A 48 18.22 23.54 3.37
N GLY A 49 17.68 22.37 3.00
CA GLY A 49 17.93 21.08 3.66
C GLY A 49 18.77 20.09 2.86
N LEU A 50 19.19 20.45 1.64
CA LEU A 50 19.96 19.55 0.77
C LEU A 50 21.44 19.52 1.20
N PRO A 51 22.09 18.33 1.19
CA PRO A 51 23.53 18.26 1.38
C PRO A 51 24.21 19.14 0.32
N PRO A 52 25.27 19.90 0.67
CA PRO A 52 25.88 20.88 -0.23
C PRO A 52 26.38 20.26 -1.56
N ALA A 53 26.72 18.97 -1.55
CA ALA A 53 27.11 18.21 -2.72
C ALA A 53 25.98 18.00 -3.74
N VAL A 54 24.72 17.97 -3.29
CA VAL A 54 23.55 17.83 -4.17
C VAL A 54 23.11 19.20 -4.68
N SER A 55 23.27 20.24 -3.86
CA SER A 55 23.01 21.64 -4.22
C SER A 55 23.94 22.12 -5.34
N SER A 56 25.21 21.70 -5.34
CA SER A 56 26.19 22.04 -6.37
C SER A 56 25.96 21.32 -7.71
N LEU A 57 25.37 20.12 -7.69
CA LEU A 57 24.99 19.40 -8.92
C LEU A 57 23.76 20.02 -9.59
N LEU A 58 22.85 20.60 -8.78
CA LEU A 58 21.67 21.30 -9.28
C LEU A 58 22.01 22.67 -9.88
N HIS A 59 23.00 23.38 -9.31
CA HIS A 59 23.46 24.69 -9.78
C HIS A 59 24.59 24.63 -10.80
N GLY A 60 25.38 23.56 -10.80
CA GLY A 60 26.65 23.46 -11.53
C GLY A 60 26.57 22.63 -12.80
N SER A 61 26.01 23.21 -13.87
CA SER A 61 26.32 22.82 -15.25
C SER A 61 26.64 24.03 -16.16
N ALA A 62 26.63 25.25 -15.61
CA ALA A 62 26.97 26.47 -16.34
C ALA A 62 28.49 26.77 -16.37
N ASP A 63 29.27 26.26 -15.42
CA ASP A 63 30.69 26.64 -15.25
C ASP A 63 31.70 25.73 -15.96
N PHE A 64 31.26 24.67 -16.65
CA PHE A 64 32.14 23.77 -17.41
C PHE A 64 32.34 24.17 -18.89
N ALA A 65 31.75 25.28 -19.32
CA ALA A 65 31.72 25.70 -20.73
C ALA A 65 32.50 27.00 -21.06
N SER A 66 33.40 27.46 -20.17
CA SER A 66 34.33 28.58 -20.45
C SER A 66 35.76 28.26 -20.07
#